data_AF-A0A2D9XM62-F1
#
_entry.id   AF-A0A2D9XM62-F1
#
_cell.length_a   1.000
_cell.length_b   1.000
_cell.length_c   1.000
_cell.angle_alpha   90.00
_cell.angle_beta   90.00
_cell.angle_gamma   90.00
#
_symmetry.space_group_name_H-M   'P 1'
#
loop_
_entity.id
_entity.type
_entity.pdbx_description
1 polymer ?
#
loop_
_entity_poly.entity_id
_entity_poly.type
_entity_poly.pdbx_seq_one_letter_code
_entity_poly.pdbx_strand_id
1 'polypeptide(L)'
;MSSQIDTKPPQNVAHNAEKGLKLRDEHDKGGTDVGVARARDLKNRENLSENTINRMVQYFARHEVDKKADGFGNDNNPSAGYIAWLLWGGDEGKDWAEKIQNKFEKEKDD
;
A
#
# COMPACT_ATOMS: atom_id res chain seq x y z
N MET A 1 7.76 29.33 -3.36
CA MET A 1 8.30 28.39 -2.35
C MET A 1 7.78 27.02 -2.74
N SER A 2 8.64 26.09 -3.15
CA SER A 2 8.23 24.71 -3.42
C SER A 2 7.77 24.10 -2.10
N SER A 3 6.46 23.94 -1.91
CA SER A 3 5.95 23.18 -0.78
C SER A 3 6.41 21.74 -0.97
N GLN A 4 7.24 21.23 -0.06
CA GLN A 4 7.63 19.83 -0.13
C GLN A 4 6.38 18.97 0.11
N ILE A 5 5.96 18.18 -0.89
CA ILE A 5 4.84 17.26 -0.75
C ILE A 5 5.11 16.28 0.40
N ASP A 6 4.20 16.24 1.38
CA ASP A 6 4.27 15.27 2.47
C ASP A 6 3.99 13.85 1.95
N THR A 7 5.04 13.04 1.91
CA THR A 7 5.00 11.63 1.47
C THR A 7 5.10 10.65 2.63
N LYS A 8 4.86 11.10 3.86
CA LYS A 8 4.77 10.23 5.02
C LYS A 8 3.42 9.51 5.02
N PRO A 9 3.39 8.17 5.12
CA PRO A 9 2.13 7.46 5.16
C PRO A 9 1.38 7.78 6.47
N PRO A 10 0.04 7.90 6.40
CA PRO A 10 -0.79 8.10 7.58
C PRO A 10 -0.86 6.82 8.44
N GLN A 11 -1.34 6.95 9.68
CA GLN A 11 -1.28 5.87 10.68
C GLN A 11 -2.10 4.63 10.28
N ASN A 12 -3.24 4.83 9.63
CA ASN A 12 -4.09 3.76 9.10
C ASN A 12 -3.38 2.92 8.03
N VAL A 13 -2.63 3.56 7.13
CA VAL A 13 -1.80 2.87 6.12
C VAL A 13 -0.72 2.02 6.79
N ALA A 14 -0.07 2.57 7.82
CA ALA A 14 0.93 1.84 8.60
C ALA A 14 0.33 0.62 9.32
N HIS A 15 -0.86 0.77 9.92
CA HIS A 15 -1.57 -0.34 10.57
C HIS A 15 -1.95 -1.45 9.59
N ASN A 16 -2.41 -1.10 8.38
CA ASN A 16 -2.71 -2.10 7.35
C ASN A 16 -1.47 -2.86 6.91
N ALA A 17 -0.35 -2.16 6.70
CA ALA A 17 0.92 -2.79 6.35
C ALA A 17 1.41 -3.75 7.46
N GLU A 18 1.28 -3.33 8.73
CA GLU A 18 1.58 -4.19 9.87
C GLU A 18 0.66 -5.42 9.92
N LYS A 19 -0.64 -5.24 9.70
CA LYS A 19 -1.62 -6.33 9.64
C LYS A 19 -1.28 -7.31 8.51
N GLY A 20 -0.95 -6.81 7.32
CA GLY A 20 -0.54 -7.64 6.19
C GLY A 20 0.70 -8.48 6.48
N LEU A 21 1.68 -7.91 7.19
CA LEU A 21 2.87 -8.66 7.63
C LEU A 21 2.53 -9.76 8.63
N LYS A 22 1.63 -9.49 9.59
CA LYS A 22 1.17 -10.50 10.57
C LYS A 22 0.43 -11.65 9.88
N LEU A 23 -0.54 -11.34 9.01
CA LEU A 23 -1.28 -12.36 8.28
C LEU A 23 -0.38 -13.19 7.35
N ARG A 24 0.64 -12.55 6.75
CA ARG A 24 1.63 -13.28 5.96
C ARG A 24 2.45 -14.26 6.81
N ASP A 25 2.85 -13.85 8.02
CA ASP A 25 3.60 -14.70 8.95
C ASP A 25 2.75 -15.90 9.42
N GLU A 26 1.47 -15.66 9.70
CA GLU A 26 0.54 -16.69 10.20
C GLU A 26 0.09 -17.68 9.12
N HIS A 27 -0.14 -17.20 7.90
CA HIS A 27 -0.75 -18.02 6.84
C HIS A 27 0.19 -18.40 5.69
N ASP A 28 1.40 -17.83 5.64
CA ASP A 28 2.41 -18.03 4.58
C ASP A 28 1.85 -17.84 3.16
N LYS A 29 1.06 -16.78 2.97
CA LYS A 29 0.40 -16.42 1.71
C LYS A 29 0.67 -14.97 1.34
N GLY A 30 0.67 -14.70 0.03
CA GLY A 30 0.58 -13.35 -0.51
C GLY A 30 1.86 -12.51 -0.44
N GLY A 31 1.99 -11.61 -1.42
CA GLY A 31 3.10 -10.68 -1.53
C GLY A 31 4.41 -11.30 -2.01
N THR A 32 5.20 -10.50 -2.73
CA THR A 32 6.60 -10.80 -3.03
C THR A 32 7.51 -10.10 -2.01
N ASP A 33 8.82 -10.34 -2.07
CA ASP A 33 9.80 -9.61 -1.25
C ASP A 33 9.68 -8.09 -1.40
N VAL A 34 9.28 -7.61 -2.58
CA VAL A 34 9.00 -6.19 -2.83
C VAL A 34 7.81 -5.70 -2.02
N GLY A 35 6.74 -6.50 -1.94
CA GLY A 35 5.58 -6.20 -1.11
C GLY A 35 5.91 -6.21 0.39
N VAL A 36 6.75 -7.15 0.83
CA VAL A 36 7.21 -7.21 2.22
C VAL A 36 8.09 -6.01 2.58
N ALA A 37 9.01 -5.63 1.69
CA ALA A 37 9.83 -4.43 1.86
C ALA A 37 8.95 -3.16 1.93
N ARG A 38 7.97 -3.03 1.01
CA ARG A 38 7.01 -1.93 1.03
C ARG A 38 6.24 -1.86 2.35
N ALA A 39 5.76 -2.98 2.85
CA ALA A 39 5.05 -3.03 4.13
C ALA A 39 5.92 -2.58 5.30
N ARG A 40 7.22 -2.90 5.28
CA ARG A 40 8.19 -2.43 6.30
C ARG A 40 8.40 -0.93 6.23
N ASP A 41 8.52 -0.34 5.05
CA ASP A 41 8.59 1.13 4.90
C ASP A 41 7.32 1.79 5.44
N LEU A 42 6.15 1.26 5.06
CA LEU A 42 4.85 1.81 5.42
C LEU A 42 4.58 1.72 6.93
N LYS A 43 4.82 0.58 7.57
CA LYS A 43 4.59 0.40 9.01
C LYS A 43 5.47 1.34 9.85
N ASN A 44 6.70 1.59 9.40
CA ASN A 44 7.66 2.48 10.08
C ASN A 44 7.37 3.96 9.78
N ARG A 45 6.44 4.24 8.87
CA ARG A 45 6.09 5.58 8.39
C ARG A 45 7.27 6.34 7.80
N GLU A 46 8.06 5.63 7.01
CA GLU A 46 9.14 6.23 6.23
C GLU A 46 8.58 7.15 5.15
N ASN A 47 9.31 8.23 4.84
CA ASN A 47 8.96 9.07 3.70
C ASN A 47 9.22 8.33 2.40
N LEU A 48 8.24 8.33 1.50
CA LEU A 48 8.36 7.64 0.22
C LEU A 48 8.76 8.59 -0.91
N SER A 49 9.52 8.07 -1.88
CA SER A 49 9.82 8.80 -3.11
C SER A 49 8.62 8.85 -4.04
N GLU A 50 8.56 9.83 -4.94
CA GLU A 50 7.53 9.93 -5.97
C GLU A 50 7.42 8.64 -6.81
N ASN A 51 8.55 8.08 -7.25
CA ASN A 51 8.58 6.81 -7.99
C ASN A 51 7.95 5.65 -7.19
N THR A 52 8.15 5.65 -5.87
CA THR A 52 7.50 4.68 -5.00
C THR A 52 5.98 4.87 -4.97
N ILE A 53 5.51 6.11 -4.81
CA ILE A 53 4.07 6.42 -4.82
C ILE A 53 3.44 5.98 -6.14
N ASN A 54 4.09 6.28 -7.27
CA ASN A 54 3.62 5.85 -8.60
C ASN A 54 3.54 4.31 -8.70
N ARG A 55 4.50 3.58 -8.13
CA ARG A 55 4.45 2.11 -8.06
C ARG A 55 3.29 1.60 -7.21
N MET A 56 2.95 2.28 -6.12
CA MET A 56 1.80 1.93 -5.29
C MET A 56 0.49 2.10 -6.08
N VAL A 57 0.29 3.23 -6.74
CA VAL A 57 -0.92 3.48 -7.57
C VAL A 57 -1.06 2.40 -8.65
N GLN A 58 0.02 2.13 -9.38
CA GLN A 58 0.02 1.10 -10.42
C GLN A 58 -0.22 -0.31 -9.86
N TYR A 59 0.27 -0.61 -8.66
CA TYR A 59 0.00 -1.87 -7.98
C TYR A 59 -1.50 -2.01 -7.72
N PHE A 60 -2.14 -1.04 -7.06
CA PHE A 60 -3.56 -1.10 -6.73
C PHE A 60 -4.46 -1.17 -7.96
N ALA A 61 -4.14 -0.41 -9.00
CA ALA A 61 -4.90 -0.44 -10.26
C ALA A 61 -4.92 -1.84 -10.91
N ARG A 62 -3.81 -2.59 -10.85
CA ARG A 62 -3.73 -3.95 -11.42
C ARG A 62 -4.37 -5.02 -10.53
N HIS A 63 -4.39 -4.82 -9.22
CA HIS A 63 -4.80 -5.85 -8.25
C HIS A 63 -6.19 -5.61 -7.67
N GLU A 64 -6.96 -4.63 -8.17
CA GLU A 64 -8.38 -4.49 -7.79
C GLU A 64 -9.20 -5.75 -8.09
N VAL A 65 -8.83 -6.50 -9.13
CA VAL A 65 -9.50 -7.77 -9.46
C VAL A 65 -9.34 -8.82 -8.35
N ASP A 66 -8.29 -8.75 -7.53
CA ASP A 66 -8.02 -9.70 -6.44
C ASP A 66 -9.08 -9.60 -5.34
N LYS A 67 -9.79 -8.47 -5.23
CA LYS A 67 -10.89 -8.28 -4.28
C LYS A 67 -12.06 -9.25 -4.51
N LYS A 68 -12.14 -9.85 -5.70
CA LYS A 68 -13.17 -10.83 -6.05
C LYS A 68 -12.83 -12.25 -5.62
N ALA A 69 -11.62 -12.50 -5.15
CA ALA A 69 -11.20 -13.82 -4.70
C ALA A 69 -11.90 -14.20 -3.38
N ASP A 70 -12.21 -15.48 -3.22
CA ASP A 70 -12.69 -16.00 -1.95
C ASP A 70 -11.65 -15.78 -0.83
N GLY A 71 -12.12 -15.42 0.35
CA GLY A 71 -11.26 -15.05 1.49
C GLY A 71 -10.66 -13.64 1.40
N PHE A 72 -11.01 -12.81 0.42
CA PHE A 72 -10.61 -11.41 0.46
C PHE A 72 -11.31 -10.67 1.61
N GLY A 73 -10.55 -10.03 2.49
CA GLY A 73 -11.10 -9.38 3.69
C GLY A 73 -11.34 -10.31 4.88
N ASN A 74 -10.98 -11.59 4.79
CA ASN A 74 -11.14 -12.55 5.88
C ASN A 74 -9.82 -12.77 6.61
N ASP A 75 -9.71 -12.31 7.85
CA ASP A 75 -8.48 -12.45 8.64
C ASP A 75 -8.20 -13.90 9.10
N ASN A 76 -9.22 -14.75 9.21
CA ASN A 76 -9.05 -16.14 9.67
C ASN A 76 -8.66 -17.09 8.53
N ASN A 77 -9.10 -16.79 7.32
CA ASN A 77 -8.71 -17.53 6.10
C ASN A 77 -8.52 -16.55 4.94
N PRO A 78 -7.42 -15.77 4.98
CA PRO A 78 -7.19 -14.74 3.99
C PRO A 78 -6.81 -15.32 2.64
N SER A 79 -7.25 -14.64 1.59
CA SER A 79 -6.72 -14.84 0.25
C SER A 79 -5.30 -14.27 0.14
N ALA A 80 -4.49 -14.82 -0.76
CA ALA A 80 -3.15 -14.28 -1.05
C ALA A 80 -3.23 -12.82 -1.55
N GLY A 81 -4.28 -12.49 -2.30
CA GLY A 81 -4.57 -11.14 -2.78
C GLY A 81 -4.85 -10.16 -1.65
N TYR A 82 -5.58 -10.57 -0.61
CA TYR A 82 -5.87 -9.72 0.55
C TYR A 82 -4.61 -9.40 1.37
N ILE A 83 -3.78 -10.41 1.63
CA ILE A 83 -2.51 -10.19 2.31
C ILE A 83 -1.63 -9.24 1.49
N ALA A 84 -1.50 -9.49 0.18
CA ALA A 84 -0.74 -8.61 -0.69
C ALA A 84 -1.30 -7.17 -0.67
N TRP A 85 -2.62 -7.01 -0.74
CA TRP A 85 -3.29 -5.72 -0.68
C TRP A 85 -2.95 -4.95 0.62
N LEU A 86 -2.99 -5.63 1.76
CA LEU A 86 -2.62 -5.07 3.05
C LEU A 86 -1.14 -4.70 3.15
N LEU A 87 -0.24 -5.52 2.59
CA LEU A 87 1.20 -5.20 2.55
C LEU A 87 1.49 -3.88 1.82
N TRP A 88 0.66 -3.51 0.86
CA TRP A 88 0.75 -2.23 0.15
C TRP A 88 -0.01 -1.08 0.85
N GLY A 89 -0.66 -1.35 1.98
CA GLY A 89 -1.32 -0.33 2.81
C GLY A 89 -2.85 -0.38 2.79
N GLY A 90 -3.45 -1.39 2.14
CA GLY A 90 -4.91 -1.52 2.09
C GLY A 90 -5.59 -0.43 1.25
N ASP A 91 -6.91 -0.30 1.41
CA ASP A 91 -7.70 0.72 0.70
C ASP A 91 -7.24 2.13 1.09
N GLU A 92 -6.88 2.34 2.35
CA GLU A 92 -6.31 3.59 2.83
C GLU A 92 -4.97 3.91 2.17
N GLY A 93 -4.18 2.88 1.84
CA GLY A 93 -2.91 3.02 1.13
C GLY A 93 -3.11 3.42 -0.33
N LYS A 94 -4.15 2.87 -0.97
CA LYS A 94 -4.56 3.23 -2.32
C LYS A 94 -4.98 4.70 -2.39
N ASP A 95 -5.96 5.09 -1.57
CA ASP A 95 -6.50 6.44 -1.55
C ASP A 95 -5.41 7.48 -1.24
N TRP A 96 -4.52 7.16 -0.30
CA TRP A 96 -3.38 8.00 0.04
C TRP A 96 -2.41 8.14 -1.13
N ALA A 97 -1.99 7.03 -1.75
CA ALA A 97 -1.03 7.06 -2.86
C ALA A 97 -1.57 7.85 -4.06
N GLU A 98 -2.84 7.64 -4.44
CA GLU A 98 -3.49 8.39 -5.51
C GLU A 98 -3.54 9.90 -5.18
N LYS A 99 -3.88 10.26 -3.94
CA LYS A 99 -3.88 11.66 -3.50
C LYS A 99 -2.50 12.31 -3.58
N ILE A 100 -1.45 11.59 -3.22
CA ILE A 100 -0.07 12.12 -3.28
C ILE A 100 0.42 12.22 -4.72
N GLN A 101 0.13 11.23 -5.57
CA GLN A 101 0.45 11.29 -7.00
C GLN A 101 -0.18 12.53 -7.66
N ASN A 102 -1.46 12.78 -7.41
CA ASN A 102 -2.17 13.95 -7.94
C ASN A 102 -1.54 15.28 -7.51
N LYS A 103 -0.87 15.34 -6.36
CA LYS A 103 -0.13 16.54 -5.94
C LYS A 103 1.14 16.72 -6.77
N PHE A 104 1.89 15.64 -7.00
CA PHE A 104 3.09 15.67 -7.83
C PHE A 104 2.79 16.06 -9.28
N GLU A 105 1.65 15.62 -9.82
CA GLU A 105 1.22 16.01 -11.18
C GLU A 105 0.91 17.50 -11.25
N LYS A 106 0.15 18.04 -10.27
CA LYS A 106 -0.15 19.47 -10.21
C LYS A 106 1.09 20.36 -10.09
N GLU A 107 2.07 19.96 -9.28
CA GLU A 107 3.33 20.72 -9.15
C GLU A 107 4.19 20.74 -10.43
N LYS A 108 3.96 19.83 -11.38
CA LYS A 108 4.66 19.82 -12.68
C LYS A 108 3.96 20.67 -13.73
N ASP A 109 2.66 20.87 -13.56
CA ASP A 109 1.82 21.67 -14.46
C ASP A 109 1.84 23.18 -14.10
N ASP A 110 2.29 23.52 -12.88
CA ASP A 110 2.48 24.89 -12.35
C ASP A 110 3.91 25.44 -12.61
#